data_AF-A0A2E6GAT0-F1
#
_entry.id   AF-A0A2E6GAT0-F1
#
_cell.length_a   1.000
_cell.length_b   1.000
_cell.length_c   1.000
_cell.angle_alpha   90.00
_cell.angle_beta   90.00
_cell.angle_gamma   90.00
#
_symmetry.space_group_name_H-M   'P 1'
#
loop_
_entity.id
_entity.type
_entity.pdbx_description
1 polymer ?
#
loop_
_entity_poly.entity_id
_entity_poly.type
_entity_poly.pdbx_seq_one_letter_code
_entity_poly.pdbx_strand_id
1 'polypeptide(L)' 'MDLNSLFFGIVSVGSLAIFFYLGRFKASRRQLERQDRIEWTTRKFSLWKIFIYGVVIVSALILIEYLL' A
#
# COMPACT_ATOMS: atom_id res chain seq x y z
N MET A 1 26.09 -17.74 28.01
CA MET A 1 24.82 -16.99 27.99
C MET A 1 24.32 -16.89 29.41
N ASP A 2 23.83 -15.73 29.83
CA ASP A 2 23.22 -15.55 31.15
C ASP A 2 21.75 -16.00 31.14
N LEU A 3 21.17 -16.15 32.33
CA LEU A 3 19.78 -16.58 32.48
C LEU A 3 18.80 -15.62 31.79
N ASN A 4 19.13 -14.32 31.77
CA ASN A 4 18.36 -13.30 31.08
C ASN A 4 18.35 -13.54 29.57
N SER A 5 19.51 -13.77 28.94
CA SER A 5 19.61 -14.05 27.50
C SER A 5 18.86 -15.32 27.13
N LEU A 6 18.91 -16.37 27.95
CA LEU A 6 18.15 -17.60 27.73
C LEU A 6 16.64 -17.35 27.81
N PHE A 7 16.20 -16.63 28.84
CA PHE A 7 14.79 -16.27 29.04
C PHE A 7 14.25 -15.44 27.87
N PHE A 8 14.93 -14.36 27.49
CA PHE A 8 14.51 -13.52 26.36
C PHE A 8 14.59 -14.26 25.02
N GLY A 9 15.54 -15.19 24.85
CA GLY A 9 15.61 -16.06 23.67
C GLY A 9 14.36 -16.95 23.54
N ILE A 10 13.93 -17.58 24.64
CA ILE A 10 12.72 -18.41 24.66
C ILE A 10 11.47 -17.56 24.37
N VAL A 11 11.36 -16.39 25.01
CA VAL A 11 10.24 -15.46 24.77
C VAL A 11 10.19 -15.03 23.31
N SER A 12 11.34 -14.75 22.69
CA SER A 12 11.41 -14.36 21.28
C SER A 12 10.92 -15.48 20.35
N VAL A 13 11.42 -16.70 20.53
CA VAL A 13 11.00 -17.87 19.73
C VAL A 13 9.52 -18.18 19.94
N GLY A 14 9.05 -18.15 21.20
CA GLY A 14 7.64 -18.35 21.53
C GLY A 14 6.74 -17.29 20.89
N SER A 15 7.15 -16.02 20.90
CA SER A 15 6.39 -14.93 20.28
C SER A 15 6.29 -15.09 18.76
N LEU A 16 7.38 -15.47 18.11
CA LEU A 16 7.38 -15.79 16.68
C LEU A 16 6.47 -16.97 16.37
N ALA A 17 6.53 -18.05 17.16
CA ALA A 17 5.67 -19.22 16.98
C ALA A 17 4.19 -18.85 17.08
N ILE A 18 3.81 -18.06 18.09
CA ILE A 18 2.43 -17.55 18.25
C ILE A 18 2.04 -16.67 17.06
N PHE A 19 2.91 -15.74 16.66
CA PHE A 19 2.65 -14.85 15.53
C PHE A 19 2.42 -15.62 14.23
N PHE A 20 3.27 -16.59 13.90
CA PHE A 20 3.11 -17.40 12.68
C PHE A 20 1.89 -18.31 12.74
N TYR A 21 1.56 -18.86 13.92
CA TYR A 21 0.34 -19.64 14.12
C TYR A 21 -0.90 -18.77 13.91
N LEU A 22 -0.95 -17.60 14.55
CA LEU A 22 -2.09 -16.68 14.46
C LEU A 22 -2.21 -16.02 13.08
N GLY A 23 -1.08 -15.73 12.42
CA GLY A 23 -1.04 -15.16 11.08
C GLY A 23 -1.65 -16.06 10.00
N ARG A 24 -1.86 -17.36 10.28
CA ARG A 24 -2.58 -18.27 9.38
C ARG A 24 -4.08 -18.03 9.38
N PHE A 25 -4.64 -17.43 10.44
CA PHE A 25 -6.06 -17.10 10.49
C PHE A 25 -6.29 -15.84 9.66
N LYS A 26 -6.97 -16.03 8.52
CA LYS A 26 -7.47 -14.92 7.73
C LYS A 26 -8.68 -14.30 8.43
N ALA A 27 -8.89 -13.00 8.21
CA ALA A 27 -10.14 -12.34 8.57
C ALA A 27 -11.34 -13.08 7.97
N SER A 28 -12.52 -12.90 8.57
CA SER A 28 -13.73 -13.59 8.13
C SER A 28 -14.00 -13.35 6.64
N ARG A 29 -14.52 -14.36 5.94
CA ARG A 29 -14.93 -14.25 4.53
C ARG A 29 -15.84 -13.05 4.29
N ARG A 30 -16.74 -12.76 5.24
CA ARG A 30 -17.63 -11.59 5.20
C ARG A 30 -16.89 -10.24 5.14
N GLN A 31 -15.69 -10.16 5.73
CA GLN A 31 -14.86 -8.96 5.70
C GLN A 31 -13.98 -8.90 4.44
N LEU A 32 -13.52 -10.06 3.94
CA LEU A 32 -12.68 -10.16 2.76
C LEU A 32 -13.47 -9.95 1.45
N GLU A 33 -14.70 -10.42 1.39
CA GLU A 33 -15.58 -10.46 0.21
C GLU A 33 -16.68 -9.38 0.32
N ARG A 34 -16.31 -8.22 0.87
CA ARG A 34 -17.22 -7.07 1.03
C ARG A 34 -17.61 -6.52 -0.35
N GLN A 35 -18.90 -6.25 -0.56
CA GLN A 35 -19.42 -5.80 -1.86
C GLN A 35 -18.89 -4.41 -2.28
N ASP A 36 -18.70 -3.50 -1.32
CA ASP A 36 -18.08 -2.18 -1.48
C ASP A 36 -16.55 -2.23 -1.30
N ARG A 37 -15.91 -3.32 -1.74
CA ARG A 37 -14.44 -3.42 -1.71
C ARG A 37 -13.84 -2.41 -2.70
N ILE A 38 -12.86 -1.64 -2.23
CA ILE A 38 -12.06 -0.78 -3.11
C ILE A 38 -11.25 -1.69 -4.05
N GLU A 39 -11.54 -1.57 -5.34
CA GLU A 39 -10.90 -2.34 -6.40
C GLU A 39 -9.58 -1.67 -6.83
N TRP A 40 -8.51 -2.01 -6.13
CA TRP A 40 -7.17 -1.49 -6.41
C TRP A 40 -6.53 -2.07 -7.69
N THR A 41 -7.08 -3.16 -8.23
CA THR A 41 -6.61 -3.80 -9.48
C THR A 41 -6.91 -2.96 -10.70
N THR A 42 -7.98 -2.18 -10.65
CA THR A 42 -8.45 -1.39 -11.79
C THR A 42 -8.00 0.04 -11.63
N ARG A 43 -7.03 0.47 -12.45
CA ARG A 43 -6.59 1.86 -12.49
C ARG A 43 -7.76 2.73 -12.98
N LYS A 44 -8.30 3.58 -12.10
CA LYS A 44 -9.43 4.48 -12.41
C LYS A 44 -9.01 5.74 -13.20
N PHE A 45 -7.72 5.95 -13.43
CA PHE A 45 -7.18 7.10 -14.16
C PHE A 45 -6.38 6.69 -15.39
N SER A 46 -6.47 7.48 -16.46
CA SER A 46 -5.67 7.28 -17.67
C SER A 46 -4.40 8.12 -17.58
N LEU A 47 -3.24 7.46 -17.56
CA LEU A 47 -1.94 8.13 -17.61
C LEU A 47 -1.79 9.00 -18.86
N TRP A 48 -2.33 8.53 -19.99
CA TRP A 48 -2.35 9.30 -21.24
C TRP A 48 -3.14 10.59 -21.13
N LYS A 49 -4.31 10.56 -20.47
CA LYS A 49 -5.09 11.79 -20.24
C LYS A 49 -4.33 12.77 -19.35
N ILE A 50 -3.72 12.27 -18.26
CA ILE A 50 -2.90 13.11 -17.36
C ILE A 50 -1.74 13.74 -18.13
N PHE A 51 -1.06 12.96 -18.96
CA PHE A 51 0.06 13.45 -19.78
C PHE A 51 -0.40 14.54 -20.75
N ILE A 52 -1.49 14.32 -21.49
CA ILE A 52 -2.02 15.31 -22.44
C ILE A 52 -2.43 16.60 -21.72
N TYR A 53 -3.12 16.51 -20.58
CA TYR A 53 -3.46 17.70 -19.80
C TYR A 53 -2.20 18.46 -19.33
N GLY A 54 -1.17 17.73 -18.90
CA GLY A 54 0.12 18.33 -18.53
C GLY A 54 0.75 19.08 -19.71
N VAL A 55 0.82 18.45 -20.89
CA VAL A 55 1.36 19.09 -22.10
C VAL A 55 0.58 20.35 -22.46
N VAL A 56 -0.75 20.29 -22.49
CA VAL A 56 -1.61 21.43 -22.83
C VAL A 56 -1.39 22.61 -21.87
N ILE A 57 -1.31 22.34 -20.56
CA ILE A 57 -1.07 23.38 -19.55
C ILE A 57 0.29 24.03 -19.77
N VAL A 58 1.35 23.25 -19.95
CA VAL A 58 2.71 23.77 -20.16
C VAL A 58 2.78 24.60 -21.45
N SER A 59 2.21 24.10 -22.54
CA SER A 59 2.16 24.83 -23.82
C SER A 59 1.40 26.16 -23.70
N ALA A 60 0.29 26.20 -22.95
CA ALA A 60 -0.45 27.43 -22.72
C ALA A 60 0.35 28.44 -21.90
N LEU A 61 1.08 28.01 -20.87
CA LEU A 61 1.95 28.88 -20.08
C LEU A 61 3.06 29.50 -20.94
N ILE A 62 3.72 28.70 -21.77
CA ILE A 62 4.76 29.17 -22.70
C ILE A 62 4.19 30.20 -23.69
N LEU A 63 2.97 29.95 -24.21
CA LEU A 63 2.33 30.87 -25.14
C LEU A 63 1.97 32.21 -24.48
N ILE A 64 1.51 32.18 -23.22
CA ILE A 64 1.22 33.40 -22.45
C ILE A 64 2.50 34.20 -22.22
N GLU A 65 3.59 33.54 -21.82
CA GLU A 65 4.90 34.19 -21.65
C GLU A 65 5.40 34.82 -22.95
N TYR A 66 5.19 34.17 -24.09
CA TYR A 66 5.58 34.74 -25.38
C TYR A 66 4.77 35.97 -25.79
N LEU A 67 3.53 36.09 -25.30
CA LEU A 67 2.60 37.16 -25.69
C LEU A 67 2.67 38.40 -24.77
N LEU A 68 3.19 38.24 -23.55
CA LEU A 68 3.32 39.29 -22.51
C LEU A 68 4.69 39.98 -22.59
#